data_AF-A0A6N7LVD4-F1
#
_entry.id   AF-A0A6N7LVD4-F1
#
_cell.length_a   1.000
_cell.length_b   1.000
_cell.length_c   1.000
_cell.angle_alpha   90.00
_cell.angle_beta   90.00
_cell.angle_gamma   90.00
#
_symmetry.space_group_name_H-M   'P 1'
#
loop_
_entity.id
_entity.type
_entity.pdbx_description
1 polymer ?
#
loop_
_entity_poly.entity_id
_entity_poly.type
_entity_poly.pdbx_seq_one_letter_code
_entity_poly.pdbx_strand_id
1 'polypeptide(L)'
;MWPIWAKGLLVLAIILLLRGWRVPTLTELRLREGALTLVGDRVQILETPGRVIRLGPWLAMQTPQGWVHLFEDQASRSQLQPVYQWLWVNRVK
;
A
#
# COMPACT_ATOMS: atom_id res chain seq x y z
N MET A 1 16.99 35.81 -7.71
CA MET A 1 15.60 35.87 -7.22
C MET A 1 14.74 35.06 -8.17
N TRP A 2 14.11 33.97 -7.72
CA TRP A 2 13.24 33.19 -8.61
C TRP A 2 12.04 34.03 -9.06
N PRO A 3 11.66 34.00 -10.35
CA PRO A 3 10.50 34.73 -10.85
C PRO A 3 9.23 34.20 -10.18
N ILE A 4 8.35 35.11 -9.76
CA ILE A 4 7.11 34.79 -9.02
C ILE A 4 6.24 33.79 -9.78
N TRP A 5 6.24 33.88 -11.12
CA TRP A 5 5.56 32.97 -12.03
C TRP A 5 6.02 31.51 -11.91
N ALA A 6 7.32 31.28 -11.69
CA ALA A 6 7.87 29.93 -11.52
C ALA A 6 7.42 29.28 -10.21
N LYS A 7 7.26 30.07 -9.14
CA LYS A 7 6.67 29.57 -7.89
C LYS A 7 5.20 29.17 -8.08
N GLY A 8 4.44 29.98 -8.81
CA GLY A 8 3.05 29.66 -9.14
C GLY A 8 2.91 28.36 -9.94
N LEU A 9 3.74 28.17 -10.96
CA LEU A 9 3.79 26.94 -11.75
C LEU A 9 4.21 25.72 -10.93
N LEU A 10 5.21 25.88 -10.04
CA LEU A 10 5.64 24.81 -9.16
C LEU A 10 4.52 24.36 -8.21
N VAL A 11 3.81 25.31 -7.60
CA VAL A 11 2.67 25.00 -6.71
C VAL A 11 1.56 24.31 -7.49
N LEU A 12 1.24 24.78 -8.69
CA LEU A 12 0.24 24.14 -9.55
C LEU A 12 0.65 22.72 -9.94
N ALA A 13 1.91 22.51 -10.30
CA ALA A 13 2.45 21.18 -10.62
C ALA A 13 2.38 20.24 -9.42
N ILE A 14 2.72 20.71 -8.21
CA ILE A 14 2.60 19.94 -6.97
C ILE A 14 1.14 19.56 -6.72
N ILE A 15 0.21 20.51 -6.83
CA ILE A 15 -1.24 20.23 -6.64
C ILE A 15 -1.72 19.18 -7.65
N LEU A 16 -1.35 19.30 -8.92
CA LEU A 16 -1.73 18.33 -9.95
C LEU A 16 -1.15 16.94 -9.68
N LEU A 17 0.12 16.86 -9.25
CA LEU A 17 0.76 15.62 -8.82
C LEU A 17 0.03 14.98 -7.63
N LEU A 18 -0.27 15.77 -6.60
CA LEU A 18 -1.02 15.32 -5.42
C LEU A 18 -2.44 14.87 -5.78
N ARG A 19 -3.09 15.52 -6.76
CA ARG A 19 -4.44 15.16 -7.21
C ARG A 19 -4.48 13.83 -7.98
N GLY A 20 -3.43 13.54 -8.74
CA GLY A 20 -3.24 12.25 -9.41
C GLY A 20 -2.78 11.14 -8.46
N TRP A 21 -2.22 11.50 -7.31
CA TRP A 21 -1.74 10.56 -6.30
C TRP A 21 -2.90 10.08 -5.42
N ARG A 22 -3.73 9.18 -5.96
CA ARG A 22 -4.67 8.40 -5.15
C ARG A 22 -3.95 7.19 -4.59
N VAL A 23 -3.89 7.08 -3.26
CA VAL A 23 -3.44 5.85 -2.61
C VAL A 23 -4.51 4.78 -2.89
N PRO A 24 -4.16 3.65 -3.52
CA PRO A 24 -5.12 2.58 -3.75
C PRO A 24 -5.68 2.16 -2.39
N THR A 25 -6.98 2.38 -2.21
CA THR A 25 -7.66 2.12 -0.94
C THR A 25 -8.06 0.66 -0.93
N LEU A 26 -7.54 -0.10 0.03
CA LEU A 26 -7.99 -1.45 0.27
C LEU A 26 -9.27 -1.42 1.07
N THR A 27 -10.27 -2.14 0.58
CA THR A 27 -11.53 -2.35 1.27
C THR A 27 -11.46 -3.63 2.11
N GLU A 28 -10.75 -4.65 1.63
CA GLU A 28 -10.70 -5.94 2.32
C GLU A 28 -9.39 -6.70 2.06
N LEU A 29 -8.93 -7.42 3.08
CA LEU A 29 -7.86 -8.41 2.99
C LEU A 29 -8.40 -9.77 3.40
N ARG A 30 -8.22 -10.78 2.55
CA ARG A 30 -8.60 -12.16 2.85
C ARG A 30 -7.41 -13.07 2.66
N LEU A 31 -7.03 -13.77 3.72
CA LEU A 31 -6.06 -14.85 3.63
C LEU A 31 -6.83 -16.17 3.47
N ARG A 32 -6.66 -16.85 2.34
CA ARG A 32 -7.34 -18.13 2.05
C ARG A 32 -6.37 -19.09 1.39
N GLU A 33 -6.33 -20.33 1.86
CA GLU A 33 -5.54 -21.42 1.24
C GLU A 33 -4.04 -21.06 1.07
N GLY A 34 -3.50 -20.22 1.96
CA GLY A 34 -2.10 -19.78 1.88
C GLY A 34 -1.83 -18.68 0.84
N ALA A 35 -2.87 -18.12 0.20
CA ALA A 35 -2.78 -16.95 -0.67
C ALA A 35 -3.48 -15.73 -0.04
N LEU A 36 -2.88 -14.56 -0.23
CA LEU A 36 -3.43 -13.29 0.23
C LEU A 36 -4.20 -12.61 -0.90
N THR A 37 -5.51 -12.50 -0.71
CA THR A 37 -6.40 -11.75 -1.61
C THR A 37 -6.56 -10.32 -1.10
N LEU A 38 -6.25 -9.37 -1.96
CA LEU A 38 -6.38 -7.93 -1.75
C LEU A 38 -7.58 -7.45 -2.55
N VAL A 39 -8.54 -6.81 -1.87
CA VAL A 39 -9.74 -6.26 -2.48
C VAL A 39 -9.72 -4.74 -2.28
N GLY A 40 -9.70 -4.00 -3.38
CA GLY A 40 -9.83 -2.55 -3.41
C GLY A 40 -10.43 -2.14 -4.75
N ASP A 41 -9.86 -1.13 -5.42
CA ASP A 41 -10.22 -0.77 -6.81
C ASP A 41 -10.08 -1.94 -7.80
N ARG A 42 -9.18 -2.88 -7.49
CA ARG A 42 -8.98 -4.13 -8.21
C ARG A 42 -8.78 -5.27 -7.22
N VAL A 43 -9.23 -6.46 -7.61
CA VAL A 43 -8.97 -7.70 -6.87
C VAL A 43 -7.62 -8.26 -7.32
N GLN A 44 -6.78 -8.60 -6.36
CA GLN A 44 -5.48 -9.23 -6.60
C GLN A 44 -5.29 -10.42 -5.67
N ILE A 45 -4.69 -11.48 -6.18
CA ILE A 45 -4.33 -12.66 -5.38
C ILE A 45 -2.81 -12.76 -5.40
N LEU A 46 -2.22 -12.85 -4.21
CA LEU A 46 -0.80 -13.00 -4.00
C LEU A 46 -0.53 -14.37 -3.38
N GLU A 47 0.15 -15.23 -4.12
CA GLU A 47 0.62 -16.52 -3.61
C GLU A 47 1.86 -16.37 -2.74
N THR A 48 2.69 -15.36 -3.05
CA THR A 48 3.86 -14.99 -2.26
C THR A 48 3.89 -13.47 -2.05
N PRO A 49 4.44 -13.01 -0.92
CA PRO A 49 4.62 -11.58 -0.70
C PRO A 49 5.73 -11.07 -1.61
N GLY A 50 5.50 -9.91 -2.23
CA GLY A 50 6.57 -9.15 -2.85
C GLY A 50 7.49 -8.51 -1.80
N ARG A 51 8.15 -7.42 -2.18
CA ARG A 51 8.96 -6.64 -1.24
C ARG A 51 8.08 -6.04 -0.14
N VAL A 52 8.46 -6.24 1.12
CA VAL A 52 7.75 -5.70 2.29
C VAL A 52 8.63 -4.66 2.98
N ILE A 53 8.06 -3.49 3.28
CA ILE A 53 8.69 -2.43 4.06
C ILE A 53 7.82 -2.18 5.28
N ARG A 54 8.41 -2.23 6.48
CA ARG A 54 7.72 -1.91 7.72
C ARG A 54 8.38 -0.71 8.39
N LEU A 55 7.58 0.31 8.68
CA LEU A 55 7.97 1.54 9.37
C LEU A 55 7.00 1.75 10.54
N GLY A 56 7.36 1.19 11.70
CA GLY A 56 6.50 1.22 12.90
C GLY A 56 5.13 0.57 12.65
N PRO A 57 4.02 1.31 12.79
CA PRO A 57 2.66 0.82 12.55
C PRO A 57 2.30 0.76 11.05
N TRP A 58 3.20 1.16 10.16
CA TRP A 58 2.96 1.17 8.72
C TRP A 58 3.63 -0.03 8.07
N LEU A 59 2.87 -0.72 7.22
CA LEU A 59 3.38 -1.80 6.40
C LEU A 59 3.05 -1.54 4.94
N ALA A 60 4.08 -1.45 4.10
CA ALA A 60 3.94 -1.38 2.66
C ALA A 60 4.37 -2.70 2.04
N MET A 61 3.60 -3.20 1.07
CA MET A 61 3.90 -4.43 0.35
C MET A 61 3.81 -4.18 -1.15
N GLN A 62 4.81 -4.67 -1.88
CA GLN A 62 4.83 -4.64 -3.33
C GLN A 62 3.94 -5.74 -3.89
N THR A 63 3.09 -5.37 -4.84
CA THR A 63 2.18 -6.25 -5.58
C THR A 63 2.41 -6.08 -7.09
N PRO A 64 1.91 -6.99 -7.94
CA PRO A 64 1.99 -6.83 -9.40
C PRO A 64 1.39 -5.53 -9.92
N GLN A 65 0.44 -4.93 -9.19
CA GLN A 65 -0.22 -3.67 -9.57
C GLN A 65 0.37 -2.44 -8.87
N GLY A 66 1.47 -2.60 -8.12
CA GLY A 66 2.15 -1.51 -7.42
C GLY A 66 2.21 -1.70 -5.92
N TRP A 67 2.47 -0.60 -5.20
CA TRP A 67 2.59 -0.62 -3.75
C TRP A 67 1.24 -0.52 -3.06
N VAL A 68 1.03 -1.40 -2.10
CA VAL A 68 -0.14 -1.43 -1.23
C VAL A 68 0.30 -1.06 0.18
N HIS A 69 -0.48 -0.21 0.84
CA HIS A 69 -0.20 0.29 2.18
C HIS A 69 -1.26 -0.26 3.15
N LEU A 70 -0.79 -0.92 4.19
CA LEU A 70 -1.55 -1.47 5.30
C LEU A 70 -1.20 -0.67 6.54
N PHE A 71 -2.23 -0.05 7.13
CA PHE A 71 -2.09 0.73 8.36
C PHE A 71 -2.71 -0.03 9.53
N GLU A 72 -2.10 0.06 10.72
CA GLU A 72 -2.60 -0.64 11.93
C GLU A 72 -4.02 -0.25 12.35
N ASP A 73 -4.52 0.92 11.94
CA ASP A 73 -5.87 1.43 12.22
C ASP A 73 -6.93 0.98 11.20
N GLN A 74 -6.53 0.42 10.05
CA GLN A 74 -7.47 -0.03 9.02
C GLN A 74 -8.27 -1.28 9.42
N ALA A 75 -7.74 -2.09 10.32
CA ALA A 75 -8.40 -3.30 10.80
C ALA A 75 -7.92 -3.66 12.21
N SER A 76 -8.73 -4.43 12.93
CA SER A 76 -8.33 -4.90 14.26
C SER A 76 -7.09 -5.79 14.18
N ARG A 77 -6.28 -5.82 15.26
CA ARG A 77 -5.08 -6.66 15.32
C ARG A 77 -5.36 -8.14 15.02
N SER A 78 -6.49 -8.68 15.45
CA SER A 78 -6.88 -10.06 15.18
C SER A 78 -7.13 -10.34 13.70
N GLN A 79 -7.58 -9.35 12.93
CA GLN A 79 -7.75 -9.45 11.49
C GLN A 79 -6.42 -9.30 10.73
N LEU A 80 -5.47 -8.52 11.26
CA LEU A 80 -4.15 -8.32 10.64
C LEU A 80 -3.13 -9.41 11.02
N GLN A 81 -3.27 -10.06 12.18
CA GLN A 81 -2.36 -11.09 12.68
C GLN A 81 -2.08 -12.22 11.66
N PRO A 82 -3.09 -12.81 10.99
CA PRO A 82 -2.86 -13.87 10.01
C PRO A 82 -2.06 -13.38 8.80
N VAL A 83 -2.28 -12.13 8.38
CA VAL A 83 -1.54 -11.51 7.28
C VAL A 83 -0.06 -11.35 7.68
N TYR A 84 0.22 -10.83 8.88
CA TYR A 84 1.59 -10.71 9.36
C TYR A 84 2.30 -12.07 9.49
N GLN A 85 1.60 -13.10 9.96
CA GLN A 85 2.15 -14.46 10.02
C GLN A 85 2.46 -14.98 8.62
N TRP A 86 1.55 -14.81 7.66
CA TRP A 86 1.77 -15.20 6.28
C TRP A 86 2.96 -14.47 5.65
N LEU A 87 3.09 -13.15 5.87
CA LEU A 87 4.24 -12.36 5.41
C LEU A 87 5.56 -12.88 5.99
N TRP A 88 5.55 -13.28 7.27
CA TRP A 88 6.74 -13.82 7.93
C TRP A 88 7.15 -15.19 7.39
N VAL A 89 6.18 -16.09 7.20
CA VAL A 89 6.42 -17.46 6.72
C VAL A 89 6.87 -17.47 5.26
N ASN A 90 6.30 -16.60 4.43
CA ASN A 90 6.57 -16.55 2.99
C ASN A 90 7.56 -15.45 2.59
N ARG A 91 8.29 -14.87 3.55
CA ARG A 91 9.28 -13.83 3.26
C ARG A 91 10.26 -14.31 2.19
N VAL A 92 10.44 -13.52 1.14
CA VAL A 92 11.49 -13.76 0.15
C VAL A 92 12.83 -13.62 0.87
N LYS A 93 13.63 -14.69 0.90
CA LYS A 93 14.98 -14.69 1.47
C LYS A 93 15.94 -13.83 0.64
#